data_AF-A0A6J6E6R0-F1
#
_entry.id   AF-A0A6J6E6R0-F1
#
_cell.length_a   1.000
_cell.length_b   1.000
_cell.length_c   1.000
_cell.angle_alpha   90.00
_cell.angle_beta   90.00
_cell.angle_gamma   90.00
#
_symmetry.space_group_name_H-M   'P 1'
#
loop_
_entity.id
_entity.type
_entity.pdbx_description
1 polymer ?
#
loop_
_entity_poly.entity_id
_entity_poly.type
_entity_poly.pdbx_seq_one_letter_code
_entity_poly.pdbx_strand_id
1 'polypeptide(L)' 'MADILIFGGGVIPDADARALREQGVGNIFGPGSSLKALCQWLEEELDNRE' A
#
# COMPACT_ATOMS: atom_id res chain seq x y z
N MET A 1 -0.57 -15.41 -15.36
CA MET A 1 0.19 -14.46 -14.52
C MET A 1 -0.73 -14.11 -13.36
N ALA A 2 -0.36 -14.40 -12.11
CA ALA A 2 -1.17 -13.97 -10.97
C ALA A 2 -1.06 -12.43 -10.85
N ASP A 3 -2.14 -11.76 -10.47
CA ASP A 3 -2.10 -10.34 -10.16
C ASP A 3 -1.34 -10.15 -8.83
N ILE A 4 -0.32 -9.30 -8.83
CA ILE A 4 0.59 -9.11 -7.69
C ILE A 4 0.29 -7.77 -7.06
N LEU A 5 -0.16 -7.79 -5.80
CA LEU A 5 -0.32 -6.57 -5.00
C LEU A 5 1.05 -5.96 -4.67
N ILE A 6 1.26 -4.72 -5.09
CA ILE A 6 2.43 -3.91 -4.70
C ILE A 6 1.97 -2.88 -3.66
N PHE A 7 2.64 -2.83 -2.52
CA PHE A 7 2.45 -1.81 -1.49
C PHE A 7 3.81 -1.47 -0.86
N GLY A 8 3.90 -0.37 -0.12
CA GLY A 8 5.20 0.06 0.41
C GLY A 8 5.11 1.07 1.54
N GLY A 9 6.26 1.55 1.97
CA GLY A 9 6.34 2.57 3.01
C GLY A 9 7.73 3.17 3.15
N GLY A 10 7.83 4.18 4.01
CA GLY A 10 9.05 4.94 4.25
C GLY A 10 8.87 6.44 4.05
N VAL A 11 9.98 7.15 3.90
CA VAL A 11 10.00 8.60 3.64
C VAL A 11 9.81 8.83 2.14
N ILE A 12 8.57 8.97 1.70
CA ILE A 12 8.19 9.17 0.29
C ILE A 12 7.47 10.52 0.18
N PRO A 13 7.88 11.43 -0.73
CA PRO A 13 7.17 12.68 -0.98
C PRO A 13 5.72 12.46 -1.41
N ASP A 14 4.80 13.35 -1.03
CA ASP A 14 3.37 13.24 -1.37
C ASP A 14 3.10 13.15 -2.89
N ALA A 15 3.92 13.83 -3.69
CA ALA A 15 3.82 13.79 -5.15
C ALA A 15 4.17 12.39 -5.70
N ASP A 16 5.24 11.78 -5.19
CA ASP A 16 5.68 10.44 -5.59
C ASP A 16 4.67 9.39 -5.11
N ALA A 17 4.18 9.53 -3.88
CA ALA A 17 3.16 8.64 -3.32
C ALA A 17 1.83 8.71 -4.10
N ARG A 18 1.51 9.86 -4.70
CA ARG A 18 0.37 10.00 -5.61
C ARG A 18 0.64 9.32 -6.95
N ALA A 19 1.80 9.60 -7.57
CA ALA A 19 2.18 9.01 -8.84
C ALA A 19 2.24 7.47 -8.78
N LEU A 20 2.72 6.89 -7.68
CA LEU A 20 2.74 5.44 -7.47
C LEU A 20 1.33 4.85 -7.38
N ARG A 21 0.39 5.51 -6.69
CA ARG A 21 -1.01 5.06 -6.61
C ARG A 21 -1.69 5.10 -7.99
N GLU A 22 -1.43 6.13 -8.78
CA GLU A 22 -1.94 6.23 -10.16
C GLU A 22 -1.40 5.10 -11.07
N GLN A 23 -0.22 4.55 -10.75
CA GLN A 23 0.38 3.42 -11.45
C GLN A 23 -0.14 2.04 -10.97
N GLY A 24 -1.07 2.02 -10.01
CA GLY A 24 -1.65 0.77 -9.49
C GLY A 24 -0.92 0.18 -8.28
N VAL A 25 0.02 0.93 -7.67
CA VAL A 25 0.49 0.60 -6.32
C VAL A 25 -0.68 0.78 -5.36
N GLY A 26 -0.85 -0.18 -4.44
CA GLY A 26 -1.81 -0.11 -3.35
C GLY A 26 -1.43 0.97 -2.33
N ASN A 27 -1.49 0.64 -1.04
CA ASN A 27 -1.25 1.64 -0.02
C ASN A 27 0.25 1.94 0.20
N ILE A 28 0.52 3.17 0.66
CA ILE A 28 1.86 3.65 1.00
C ILE A 28 1.84 4.16 2.44
N PHE A 29 2.67 3.56 3.28
CA PHE A 29 2.74 3.81 4.73
C PHE A 29 3.91 4.74 5.07
N GLY A 30 3.61 5.96 5.51
CA GLY A 30 4.61 6.96 5.88
C GLY A 30 5.33 6.66 7.20
N PRO A 31 6.32 7.49 7.59
CA PRO A 31 7.03 7.34 8.86
C PRO A 31 6.08 7.33 10.06
N GLY A 32 6.30 6.41 11.00
CA GLY A 32 5.45 6.27 12.19
C GLY A 32 4.10 5.58 11.95
N SER A 33 3.85 5.05 10.75
CA SER A 33 2.66 4.24 10.48
C SER A 33 2.58 3.05 11.43
N SER A 34 1.38 2.76 11.92
CA SER A 34 1.14 1.63 12.81
C SER A 34 1.26 0.32 12.04
N LEU A 35 2.11 -0.59 12.52
CA LEU A 35 2.21 -1.95 11.97
C LEU A 35 0.85 -2.66 12.03
N LYS A 36 0.08 -2.47 13.11
CA LYS A 36 -1.25 -3.05 13.24
C LYS A 36 -2.20 -2.57 12.14
N ALA A 37 -2.18 -1.27 11.83
CA ALA A 37 -3.00 -0.70 10.77
C ALA A 37 -2.58 -1.21 9.39
N LEU A 38 -1.27 -1.41 9.17
CA LEU A 38 -0.75 -2.02 7.95
C LEU A 38 -1.25 -3.45 7.78
N CYS A 39 -1.13 -4.30 8.82
CA CYS A 39 -1.61 -5.67 8.75
C CYS A 39 -3.10 -5.75 8.47
N GLN A 40 -3.89 -4.94 9.18
CA GLN A 40 -5.34 -4.88 8.97
C GLN A 40 -5.68 -4.49 7.51
N TRP A 41 -5.03 -3.45 6.97
CA TRP A 41 -5.25 -3.06 5.58
C TRP A 41 -4.87 -4.18 4.60
N LEU A 42 -3.76 -4.88 4.86
CA LEU A 42 -3.30 -5.95 3.98
C LEU A 42 -4.27 -7.14 3.98
N GLU A 43 -4.81 -7.52 5.15
CA GLU A 43 -5.84 -8.55 5.28
C GLU A 43 -7.09 -8.17 4.47
N GLU A 44 -7.63 -6.96 4.70
CA GLU A 44 -8.81 -6.45 3.97
C GLU A 44 -8.59 -6.40 2.45
N GLU A 45 -7.40 -5.98 2.00
CA GLU A 45 -7.08 -5.88 0.57
C GLU A 45 -6.96 -7.26 -0.09
N LEU A 46 -6.46 -8.27 0.61
CA LEU A 46 -6.38 -9.64 0.11
C LEU A 46 -7.76 -10.30 0.04
N ASP A 47 -8.60 -10.11 1.06
CA ASP A 47 -9.97 -10.63 1.08
C ASP A 47 -10.83 -10.06 -0.07
N ASN A 48 -10.65 -8.78 -0.41
CA ASN A 48 -11.37 -8.14 -1.52
C ASN A 48 -10.97 -8.67 -2.91
N ARG A 49 -9.88 -9.43 -3.02
CA ARG A 49 -9.33 -9.95 -4.27
C ARG A 49 -9.71 -11.42 -4.52
N GLU A 50 -10.35 -12.08 -3.54
CA GLU A 50 -10.97 -13.40 -3.70
C GLU A 50 -12.33 -13.32 -4.43
#